data_AF-A0A9P0B3U2-F1
#
_entry.id   AF-A0A9P0B3U2-F1
#
_cell.length_a   1.000
_cell.length_b   1.000
_cell.length_c   1.000
_cell.angle_alpha   90.00
_cell.angle_beta   90.00
_cell.angle_gamma   90.00
#
_symmetry.space_group_name_H-M   'P 1'
#
loop_
_entity.id
_entity.type
_entity.pdbx_description
1 polymer ?
#
loop_
_entity_poly.entity_id
_entity_poly.type
_entity_poly.pdbx_seq_one_letter_code
_entity_poly.pdbx_strand_id
1 'polypeptide(L)' 'MICVSRNLIGAALLLLVTSFLLIDANPIGVCIRNCAQCKKMFGPYFEGQLCADACVKFKGKIIPDCEDIASIAPFLNKYE' A
#
# COMPACT_ATOMS: atom_id res chain seq x y z
N MET A 1 -1.66 -45.11 -1.91
CA MET A 1 -0.42 -44.64 -2.56
C MET A 1 -0.84 -43.92 -3.83
N ILE A 2 -0.81 -42.59 -3.83
CA ILE A 2 -1.37 -41.77 -4.92
C ILE A 2 -0.30 -41.62 -6.00
N CYS A 3 -0.52 -42.14 -7.20
CA CYS A 3 0.38 -42.00 -8.33
C CYS A 3 0.11 -40.65 -9.01
N VAL A 4 0.80 -39.60 -8.56
CA VAL A 4 0.72 -38.26 -9.17
C VAL A 4 1.72 -38.19 -10.31
N SER A 5 1.25 -37.95 -11.54
CA SER A 5 2.12 -37.84 -12.71
C SER A 5 2.98 -36.58 -12.63
N ARG A 6 4.24 -36.65 -13.09
CA ARG A 6 5.20 -35.53 -13.09
C ARG A 6 4.66 -34.27 -13.77
N ASN A 7 3.78 -34.44 -14.76
CA ASN A 7 3.08 -33.36 -15.46
C ASN A 7 2.01 -32.68 -14.59
N LEU A 8 1.37 -33.41 -13.67
CA LEU A 8 0.38 -32.88 -12.72
C LEU A 8 1.03 -32.03 -11.63
N ILE A 9 2.25 -32.41 -11.20
CA ILE A 9 3.07 -31.61 -10.28
C ILE A 9 3.49 -30.29 -10.97
N GLY A 10 3.93 -30.36 -12.23
CA GLY A 10 4.30 -29.17 -13.01
C GLY A 10 3.13 -28.21 -13.23
N ALA A 11 1.94 -28.73 -13.54
CA ALA A 11 0.73 -27.93 -13.70
C ALA A 11 0.28 -27.27 -12.37
N ALA A 12 0.34 -28.01 -11.26
CA ALA A 12 0.03 -27.47 -9.94
C ALA A 12 1.01 -26.36 -9.53
N LEU A 13 2.32 -26.54 -9.81
CA LEU A 13 3.34 -25.53 -9.53
C LEU A 13 3.12 -24.27 -10.38
N LEU A 14 2.78 -24.43 -11.66
CA LEU A 14 2.50 -23.31 -12.55
C LEU A 14 1.25 -22.51 -12.11
N LEU A 15 0.18 -23.20 -11.69
CA LEU A 15 -1.04 -22.59 -11.15
C LEU A 15 -0.79 -21.83 -9.83
N LEU A 16 0.05 -22.38 -8.96
CA LEU A 16 0.47 -21.70 -7.72
C LEU A 16 1.25 -20.42 -8.04
N VAL A 17 2.20 -20.47 -8.99
CA VAL A 17 2.98 -19.29 -9.41
C VAL A 17 2.10 -18.20 -10.01
N THR A 18 1.11 -18.53 -10.86
CA THR A 18 0.20 -17.53 -11.44
C THR A 18 -0.64 -16.81 -10.40
N SER A 19 -0.96 -17.47 -9.28
CA SER A 19 -1.77 -16.88 -8.20
C SER A 19 -1.03 -15.73 -7.49
N PHE A 20 0.29 -15.81 -7.37
CA PHE A 20 1.11 -14.77 -6.72
C PHE A 20 1.29 -13.51 -7.56
N LEU A 21 1.14 -13.61 -8.89
CA LEU A 21 1.35 -12.49 -9.82
C LEU A 21 0.13 -11.56 -9.94
N LEU A 22 -1.03 -11.97 -9.44
CA LEU A 22 -2.29 -11.23 -9.51
C LEU A 22 -2.61 -10.44 -8.23
N ILE A 23 -1.58 -10.03 -7.47
CA ILE A 23 -1.79 -9.05 -6.40
C ILE A 23 -2.04 -7.70 -7.07
N ASP A 24 -3.31 -7.39 -7.30
CA ASP A 24 -3.76 -6.03 -7.60
C ASP A 24 -3.42 -5.16 -6.39
N ALA A 25 -2.25 -4.54 -6.43
CA ALA A 25 -1.81 -3.64 -5.38
C ALA A 25 -2.69 -2.41 -5.46
N ASN A 26 -3.83 -2.40 -4.73
CA ASN A 26 -4.72 -1.24 -4.63
C ASN A 26 -3.92 -0.05 -4.04
N PRO A 27 -3.39 0.84 -4.89
CA PRO A 27 -2.37 1.78 -4.48
C PRO A 27 -2.99 2.91 -3.65
N ILE A 28 -4.26 3.23 -3.94
CA ILE A 28 -5.07 4.16 -3.13
C ILE A 28 -5.24 3.58 -1.73
N GLY A 29 -5.57 2.29 -1.60
CA GLY A 29 -5.71 1.63 -0.31
C GLY A 29 -4.41 1.64 0.50
N VAL A 30 -3.26 1.41 -0.14
CA VAL A 30 -1.95 1.52 0.51
C VAL A 30 -1.67 2.96 0.96
N CYS A 31 -1.91 3.94 0.08
CA CYS A 31 -1.71 5.35 0.38
C CYS A 31 -2.54 5.82 1.58
N ILE A 32 -3.84 5.51 1.61
CA ILE A 32 -4.75 5.89 2.72
C ILE A 32 -4.33 5.23 4.04
N ARG A 33 -3.89 3.97 4.02
CA ARG A 33 -3.38 3.30 5.24
C ARG A 33 -2.13 4.00 5.79
N ASN A 34 -1.23 4.46 4.93
CA ASN A 34 -0.07 5.24 5.35
C ASN A 34 -0.50 6.61 5.90
N CYS A 35 -1.45 7.32 5.29
CA CYS A 35 -2.00 8.56 5.87
C CYS A 35 -2.55 8.33 7.30
N ALA A 36 -3.28 7.22 7.51
CA ALA A 36 -3.80 6.86 8.83
C ALA A 36 -2.68 6.55 9.84
N GLN A 37 -1.59 5.90 9.40
CA GLN A 37 -0.42 5.65 10.23
C GLN A 37 0.28 6.95 10.61
N CYS A 38 0.54 7.84 9.64
CA CYS A 38 1.18 9.12 9.91
C CYS A 38 0.32 9.98 10.85
N LYS A 39 -1.02 9.97 10.69
CA LYS A 39 -1.92 10.65 11.63
C LYS A 39 -1.82 10.11 13.06
N LYS A 40 -1.59 8.81 13.26
CA LYS A 40 -1.36 8.24 14.58
C LYS A 40 -0.01 8.64 15.18
N MET A 41 1.03 8.78 14.34
CA MET A 41 2.38 9.17 14.79
C MET A 41 2.47 10.66 15.12
N PHE A 42 1.97 11.53 14.23
CA PHE A 42 2.12 12.97 14.34
C PHE A 42 0.90 13.66 14.98
N GLY A 43 -0.20 12.94 15.19
CA GLY A 43 -1.37 13.46 15.89
C GLY A 43 -1.93 14.71 15.21
N PRO A 44 -2.13 15.83 15.95
CA PRO A 44 -2.74 17.03 15.39
C PRO A 44 -1.87 17.72 14.33
N TYR A 45 -0.54 17.59 14.41
CA TYR A 45 0.43 18.17 13.47
C TYR A 45 0.33 17.63 12.04
N PHE A 46 -0.42 16.56 11.80
CA PHE A 46 -0.58 15.96 10.48
C PHE A 46 -2.01 16.06 9.96
N GLU A 47 -2.17 16.65 8.79
CA GLU A 47 -3.43 16.86 8.09
C GLU A 47 -3.85 15.57 7.35
N GLY A 48 -4.32 14.58 8.12
CA GLY A 48 -4.69 13.27 7.59
C GLY A 48 -5.78 13.30 6.51
N GLN A 49 -6.73 14.24 6.59
CA GLN A 49 -7.75 14.44 5.55
C GLN A 49 -7.11 14.92 4.24
N LEU A 50 -6.25 15.94 4.31
CA LEU A 50 -5.51 16.46 3.15
C LEU A 50 -4.66 15.37 2.48
N CYS A 51 -4.02 14.51 3.29
CA CYS A 51 -3.28 13.36 2.81
C CYS A 51 -4.17 12.35 2.08
N ALA A 52 -5.33 12.00 2.64
CA ALA A 52 -6.27 11.08 2.02
C ALA A 52 -6.85 11.62 0.70
N ASP A 53 -7.16 12.92 0.65
CA ASP A 53 -7.61 13.60 -0.57
C ASP A 53 -6.53 13.56 -1.67
N ALA A 54 -5.27 13.75 -1.29
CA ALA A 54 -4.15 13.60 -2.21
C ALA A 54 -4.04 12.15 -2.74
N CYS A 55 -4.21 11.15 -1.88
CA CYS A 55 -4.23 9.74 -2.30
C CYS A 55 -5.29 9.48 -3.38
N VAL A 56 -6.50 10.00 -3.21
CA VAL A 56 -7.58 9.86 -4.20
C VAL A 56 -7.26 10.63 -5.48
N LYS A 57 -6.84 11.90 -5.35
CA LYS A 57 -6.52 12.79 -6.47
C LYS A 57 -5.43 12.22 -7.38
N PHE A 58 -4.38 11.65 -6.79
CA PHE A 58 -3.24 11.09 -7.51
C PHE A 58 -3.33 9.58 -7.71
N LYS A 59 -4.47 8.96 -7.37
CA LYS A 59 -4.72 7.52 -7.51
C LYS A 59 -3.65 6.65 -6.84
N GLY A 60 -3.16 7.08 -5.68
CA GLY A 60 -2.14 6.36 -4.90
C GLY A 60 -0.75 6.30 -5.56
N LYS A 61 -0.47 7.11 -6.58
CA LYS A 61 0.86 7.16 -7.23
C LYS A 61 1.95 7.74 -6.33
N ILE A 62 1.57 8.54 -5.35
CA ILE A 62 2.46 9.13 -4.35
C ILE A 62 1.99 8.56 -3.02
N ILE A 63 2.82 7.70 -2.40
CA ILE A 63 2.54 7.08 -1.12
C ILE A 63 3.40 7.79 -0.08
N PRO A 64 2.81 8.41 0.95
CA PRO A 64 3.58 9.04 2.01
C PRO A 64 4.31 7.98 2.84
N ASP A 65 5.54 8.27 3.22
CA ASP A 65 6.30 7.49 4.20
C ASP A 65 6.39 8.30 5.50
N CYS A 66 5.85 7.75 6.59
CA CYS A 66 5.79 8.46 7.86
C CYS A 66 7.16 8.68 8.51
N GLU A 67 8.18 7.96 8.07
CA GLU A 67 9.56 8.10 8.55
C GLU A 67 10.37 9.08 7.69
N ASP A 68 9.93 9.37 6.47
CA ASP A 68 10.52 10.38 5.59
C ASP A 68 9.76 11.71 5.67
N ILE A 69 10.31 12.67 6.43
CA ILE A 69 9.73 14.01 6.57
C ILE A 69 9.54 14.71 5.22
N ALA A 70 10.40 14.49 4.23
CA ALA A 70 10.24 15.13 2.92
C ALA A 70 8.98 14.63 2.20
N SER A 71 8.62 13.37 2.39
CA SER A 71 7.42 12.73 1.83
C SER A 71 6.13 13.26 2.46
N ILE A 72 6.14 13.58 3.75
CA ILE A 72 4.97 14.07 4.50
C ILE A 72 4.91 15.58 4.69
N ALA A 73 5.96 16.32 4.36
CA ALA A 73 6.04 17.77 4.51
C ALA A 73 4.82 18.54 3.96
N PRO A 74 4.19 18.16 2.82
CA PRO A 74 2.99 18.82 2.32
C PRO A 74 1.76 18.70 3.23
N PHE A 75 1.76 17.75 4.16
CA PHE A 75 0.64 17.41 5.04
C PHE A 75 0.91 17.78 6.50
N LEU A 76 2.07 18.36 6.81
CA LEU A 76 2.37 18.84 8.15
C LEU A 76 1.82 20.26 8.34
N ASN A 77 1.08 20.47 9.43
CA ASN A 77 0.59 21.79 9.80
C ASN A 77 1.74 22.60 10.41
N LYS A 78 1.88 23.86 9.99
CA LYS A 78 2.95 24.78 10.45
C LYS A 78 2.53 25.65 11.63
N TYR A 79 1.29 25.54 12.07
CA TYR A 79 0.65 26.50 12.98
C TYR A 79 0.35 25.96 14.38
N GLU A 80 1.00 24.87 14.78
CA GLU A 80 0.99 24.32 16.15
C GLU A 80 2.42 24.01 16.63
#